data_AF-A0A2A4U9P4-F1
#
_entry.id   AF-A0A2A4U9P4-F1
#
_cell.length_a   1.000
_cell.length_b   1.000
_cell.length_c   1.000
_cell.angle_alpha   90.00
_cell.angle_beta   90.00
_cell.angle_gamma   90.00
#
_symmetry.space_group_name_H-M   'P 1'
#
loop_
_entity.id
_entity.type
_entity.pdbx_description
1 polymer ?
#
loop_
_entity_poly.entity_id
_entity_poly.type
_entity_poly.pdbx_seq_one_letter_code
_entity_poly.pdbx_strand_id
1 'polypeptide(L)'
;MNNYLKIISSIALALLAACGNSTTNSVPITSPTGTPTVSAVTFSNTLAPTDQYAQGDPNATYNMSVPYTTSVATVTLSDGTSASYPLEHKMLFRSDDVIQTGPHAGEYYGGIVNATGTPVLDPVAANNPFYTTVTNKAVAAGLAIANKDQLVADTPDGSALIQIAGAPSSATTADLSYLTHFEYVTWDGNRASQYGKNPMFIGNSILSQDLTTGLLTIKSFDKVTFSAEKGLWIPCAASKSPWNTFIGSEEYEADQYNFDMHSIDPVANPLDFSNGNLYQAFRNKFGATTAR
;
A
#
# COMPACT_ATOMS: atom_id res chain seq x y z
N MET A 1 -8.12 1.84 7.69
CA MET A 1 -7.43 0.61 8.16
C MET A 1 -5.95 0.75 7.82
N ASN A 2 -5.04 -0.10 8.32
CA ASN A 2 -3.60 0.18 8.28
C ASN A 2 -2.91 -0.54 7.12
N ASN A 3 -1.74 -0.08 6.73
CA ASN A 3 -0.97 -0.69 5.66
C ASN A 3 -0.02 -1.77 6.19
N TYR A 4 -0.07 -2.98 5.63
CA TYR A 4 0.55 -4.16 6.24
C TYR A 4 1.59 -4.80 5.32
N LEU A 5 2.85 -4.72 5.75
CA LEU A 5 3.91 -5.49 5.15
C LEU A 5 4.56 -6.40 6.20
N LYS A 6 4.41 -7.71 6.00
CA LYS A 6 4.94 -8.77 6.86
C LYS A 6 6.41 -9.04 6.53
N ILE A 7 7.34 -8.79 7.45
CA ILE A 7 8.62 -9.51 7.52
C ILE A 7 9.03 -9.72 8.99
N ILE A 8 8.94 -10.99 9.41
CA ILE A 8 9.77 -11.80 10.30
C ILE A 8 10.47 -11.10 11.47
N SER A 9 10.17 -11.52 12.70
CA SER A 9 10.91 -11.10 13.89
C SER A 9 12.29 -11.77 13.97
N SER A 10 13.32 -10.96 14.21
CA SER A 10 14.71 -11.35 14.50
C SER A 10 15.31 -12.34 13.52
N ILE A 11 15.45 -11.93 12.27
CA ILE A 11 15.85 -12.87 11.24
C ILE A 11 17.34 -13.24 11.20
N ALA A 12 18.34 -12.51 11.72
CA ALA A 12 19.78 -12.73 11.45
C ALA A 12 20.07 -13.41 10.09
N LEU A 13 19.43 -12.94 9.03
CA LEU A 13 19.36 -13.60 7.73
C LEU A 13 19.76 -12.54 6.73
N ALA A 14 21.00 -12.65 6.26
CA ALA A 14 21.52 -11.99 5.08
C ALA A 14 20.79 -12.44 3.79
N LEU A 15 19.45 -12.41 3.79
CA LEU A 15 18.58 -12.87 2.72
C LEU A 15 18.00 -11.69 1.96
N LEU A 16 18.78 -11.24 0.97
CA LEU A 16 18.27 -10.85 -0.35
C LEU A 16 19.39 -10.67 -1.40
N ALA A 17 20.65 -10.99 -1.09
CA ALA A 17 21.77 -10.90 -2.03
C ALA A 17 21.93 -12.13 -2.95
N ALA A 18 21.21 -13.24 -2.69
CA ALA A 18 21.45 -14.52 -3.38
C ALA A 18 20.53 -14.80 -4.58
N CYS A 19 19.49 -13.99 -4.82
CA CYS A 19 18.57 -14.16 -5.95
C CYS A 19 18.77 -13.05 -7.00
N GLY A 20 20.00 -12.84 -7.48
CA GLY A 20 20.25 -11.78 -8.46
C GLY A 20 21.59 -11.85 -9.20
N ASN A 21 22.28 -12.99 -9.21
CA ASN A 21 23.62 -13.04 -9.79
C ASN A 21 23.58 -13.40 -11.29
N SER A 22 23.28 -12.40 -12.13
CA SER A 22 23.74 -12.38 -13.52
C SER A 22 25.08 -11.63 -13.59
N THR A 23 26.17 -12.42 -13.70
CA THR A 23 27.54 -12.13 -14.23
C THR A 23 27.89 -10.64 -14.46
N THR A 24 28.93 -10.03 -13.87
CA THR A 24 30.39 -10.30 -14.06
C THR A 24 31.24 -9.47 -13.08
N ASN A 25 32.43 -10.00 -12.74
CA ASN A 25 33.57 -9.45 -11.95
C ASN A 25 33.67 -9.89 -10.48
N SER A 26 34.20 -11.10 -10.31
CA SER A 26 34.60 -11.70 -9.04
C SER A 26 35.96 -11.17 -8.55
N VAL A 27 35.97 -10.47 -7.42
CA VAL A 27 37.14 -10.39 -6.53
C VAL A 27 37.05 -11.60 -5.59
N PRO A 28 38.09 -12.46 -5.50
CA PRO A 28 38.02 -13.65 -4.66
C PRO A 28 38.21 -13.26 -3.19
N ILE A 29 37.12 -13.28 -2.42
CA ILE A 29 37.17 -13.35 -0.96
C ILE A 29 37.13 -14.83 -0.58
N THR A 30 38.22 -15.32 -0.01
CA THR A 30 38.28 -16.64 0.64
C THR A 30 37.45 -16.60 1.92
N SER A 31 36.17 -16.93 1.81
CA SER A 31 35.29 -17.18 2.96
C SER A 31 35.59 -18.55 3.57
N PRO A 32 35.45 -18.71 4.91
CA PRO A 32 35.63 -20.00 5.56
C PRO A 32 34.57 -20.98 5.06
N THR A 33 34.94 -22.26 5.04
CA THR A 33 34.11 -23.40 4.66
C THR A 33 32.71 -23.38 5.30
N GLY A 34 31.68 -23.26 4.45
CA GLY A 34 30.39 -23.96 4.59
C GLY A 34 29.38 -23.44 5.61
N THR A 35 29.08 -22.14 5.66
CA THR A 35 27.85 -21.68 6.36
C THR A 35 26.61 -22.28 5.69
N PRO A 36 25.74 -22.99 6.42
CA PRO A 36 24.50 -23.53 5.85
C PRO A 36 23.63 -22.41 5.27
N THR A 37 23.12 -22.60 4.06
CA THR A 37 22.23 -21.63 3.39
C THR A 37 20.77 -21.99 3.62
N VAL A 38 19.85 -21.02 3.52
CA VAL A 38 18.41 -21.33 3.57
C VAL A 38 18.02 -22.23 2.40
N SER A 39 17.32 -23.31 2.71
CA SER A 39 16.79 -24.27 1.73
C SER A 39 15.27 -24.16 1.58
N ALA A 40 14.56 -23.86 2.68
CA ALA A 40 13.12 -23.69 2.69
C ALA A 40 12.68 -22.73 3.80
N VAL A 41 11.54 -22.07 3.57
CA VAL A 41 10.79 -21.35 4.59
C VAL A 41 9.35 -21.83 4.52
N THR A 42 8.81 -22.31 5.63
CA THR A 42 7.41 -22.70 5.75
C THR A 42 6.71 -21.81 6.77
N PHE A 43 5.41 -21.62 6.59
CA PHE A 43 4.60 -20.82 7.49
C PHE A 43 3.53 -21.71 8.13
N SER A 44 3.32 -21.56 9.43
CA SER A 44 2.17 -22.18 10.08
C SER A 44 0.87 -21.52 9.61
N ASN A 45 -0.23 -22.25 9.72
CA ASN A 45 -1.55 -21.74 9.38
C ASN A 45 -1.87 -20.47 10.18
N THR A 46 -2.42 -19.46 9.51
CA THR A 46 -3.09 -18.33 10.18
C THR A 46 -4.57 -18.70 10.27
N LEU A 47 -5.06 -19.04 11.46
CA LEU A 47 -6.49 -19.28 11.65
C LEU A 47 -7.25 -17.97 11.43
N ALA A 48 -8.27 -18.01 10.57
CA ALA A 48 -9.18 -16.88 10.43
C ALA A 48 -9.88 -16.62 11.77
N PRO A 49 -10.01 -15.36 12.21
CA PRO A 49 -10.87 -15.04 13.34
C PRO A 49 -12.29 -15.47 12.96
N THR A 50 -12.86 -16.44 13.68
CA THR A 50 -14.25 -16.85 13.51
C THR A 50 -14.94 -16.85 14.86
N ASP A 51 -16.25 -16.58 14.85
CA ASP A 51 -17.10 -16.67 16.04
C ASP A 51 -17.04 -18.05 16.71
N GLN A 52 -16.66 -19.09 15.94
CA GLN A 52 -16.47 -20.45 16.43
C GLN A 52 -15.25 -20.60 17.37
N TYR A 53 -14.19 -19.78 17.20
CA TYR A 53 -13.04 -19.73 18.10
C TYR A 53 -13.21 -18.68 19.22
N ALA A 54 -14.19 -17.78 19.11
CA ALA A 54 -14.50 -16.80 20.14
C ALA A 54 -15.19 -17.42 21.37
N GLN A 55 -15.83 -18.58 21.22
CA GLN A 55 -16.39 -19.33 22.35
C GLN A 55 -15.26 -19.97 23.18
N GLY A 56 -14.80 -19.24 24.20
CA GLY A 56 -13.84 -19.73 25.20
C GLY A 56 -12.51 -18.96 25.24
N ASP A 57 -12.26 -18.04 24.31
CA ASP A 57 -11.12 -17.11 24.38
C ASP A 57 -11.57 -15.75 24.94
N PRO A 58 -11.16 -15.37 26.17
CA PRO A 58 -11.50 -14.06 26.73
C PRO A 58 -10.96 -12.89 25.91
N ASN A 59 -10.01 -13.11 25.00
CA ASN A 59 -9.42 -12.08 24.15
C ASN A 59 -10.02 -12.03 22.73
N ALA A 60 -11.01 -12.86 22.39
CA ALA A 60 -11.53 -12.95 21.04
C ALA A 60 -12.01 -11.61 20.45
N THR A 61 -12.78 -10.83 21.22
CA THR A 61 -13.25 -9.50 20.80
C THR A 61 -12.09 -8.55 20.51
N TYR A 62 -11.05 -8.56 21.35
CA TYR A 62 -9.86 -7.75 21.15
C TYR A 62 -9.12 -8.18 19.88
N ASN A 63 -8.87 -9.48 19.74
CA ASN A 63 -8.22 -10.11 18.60
C ASN A 63 -8.96 -9.85 17.27
N MET A 64 -10.29 -9.76 17.27
CA MET A 64 -11.09 -9.38 16.10
C MET A 64 -11.04 -7.88 15.78
N SER A 65 -10.59 -7.03 16.71
CA SER A 65 -10.54 -5.57 16.56
C SER A 65 -9.16 -5.03 16.17
N VAL A 66 -8.11 -5.86 16.29
CA VAL A 66 -6.73 -5.46 16.01
C VAL A 66 -6.06 -6.43 15.03
N PRO A 67 -5.14 -5.96 14.18
CA PRO A 67 -4.28 -6.85 13.42
C PRO A 67 -3.38 -7.63 14.39
N TYR A 68 -3.48 -8.94 14.40
CA TYR A 68 -2.59 -9.82 15.15
C TYR A 68 -2.27 -11.08 14.35
N THR A 69 -1.22 -11.79 14.75
CA THR A 69 -0.91 -13.11 14.20
C THR A 69 -0.28 -13.97 15.29
N THR A 70 -0.59 -15.26 15.26
CA THR A 70 0.08 -16.30 16.04
C THR A 70 0.89 -17.24 15.15
N SER A 71 1.00 -16.92 13.86
CA SER A 71 1.73 -17.73 12.89
C SER A 71 3.23 -17.68 13.14
N VAL A 72 3.91 -18.73 12.69
CA VAL A 72 5.35 -18.95 12.86
C VAL A 72 5.94 -19.20 11.49
N ALA A 73 7.09 -18.60 11.20
CA ALA A 73 7.94 -18.98 10.08
C ALA A 73 8.98 -19.99 10.56
N THR A 74 9.08 -21.15 9.90
CA THR A 74 10.13 -22.13 10.14
C THR A 74 11.10 -22.09 8.97
N VAL A 75 12.36 -21.78 9.26
CA VAL A 75 13.46 -21.71 8.29
C VAL A 75 14.27 -23.00 8.40
N THR A 76 14.43 -23.70 7.29
CA THR A 76 15.27 -24.90 7.19
C THR A 76 16.53 -24.59 6.40
N LEU A 77 17.69 -24.94 6.94
CA LEU A 77 18.99 -24.73 6.33
C LEU A 77 19.42 -25.95 5.50
N SER A 78 20.42 -25.76 4.65
CA SER A 78 20.93 -26.78 3.71
C SER A 78 21.55 -28.00 4.39
N ASP A 79 21.92 -27.89 5.67
CA ASP A 79 22.40 -28.99 6.51
C ASP A 79 21.26 -29.75 7.22
N GLY A 80 20.00 -29.36 6.98
CA GLY A 80 18.81 -29.95 7.58
C GLY A 80 18.41 -29.36 8.93
N THR A 81 19.22 -28.48 9.52
CA THR A 81 18.83 -27.79 10.77
C THR A 81 17.69 -26.81 10.51
N SER A 82 16.88 -26.53 11.53
CA SER A 82 15.74 -25.61 11.41
C SER A 82 15.59 -24.71 12.64
N ALA A 83 15.07 -23.50 12.41
CA ALA A 83 14.72 -22.54 13.45
C ALA A 83 13.32 -21.96 13.20
N SER A 84 12.60 -21.66 14.28
CA SER A 84 11.24 -21.14 14.24
C SER A 84 11.17 -19.72 14.78
N TYR A 85 10.46 -18.85 14.06
CA TYR A 85 10.37 -17.42 14.31
C TYR A 85 8.89 -17.02 14.38
N PRO A 86 8.38 -16.62 15.55
CA PRO A 86 7.03 -16.05 15.66
C PRO A 86 6.90 -14.82 14.76
N LEU A 87 5.81 -14.75 14.02
CA LEU A 87 5.49 -13.56 13.26
C LEU A 87 4.92 -12.49 14.20
N GLU A 88 5.23 -11.24 13.91
CA GLU A 88 4.68 -10.09 14.61
C GLU A 88 4.11 -9.10 13.59
N HIS A 89 3.04 -8.42 13.98
CA HIS A 89 2.50 -7.32 13.22
C HIS A 89 3.25 -6.01 13.58
N LYS A 90 3.94 -5.42 12.60
CA LYS A 90 4.56 -4.08 12.70
C LYS A 90 3.87 -3.13 11.73
N MET A 91 3.33 -2.04 12.26
CA MET A 91 2.69 -0.99 11.46
C MET A 91 3.76 -0.08 10.85
N LEU A 92 3.69 0.14 9.55
CA LEU A 92 4.53 1.14 8.88
C LEU A 92 3.93 2.54 9.04
N PHE A 93 2.65 2.68 8.69
CA PHE A 93 1.91 3.94 8.80
C PHE A 93 0.39 3.71 8.75
N ARG A 94 -0.36 4.73 9.16
CA ARG A 94 -1.79 4.92 8.92
C ARG A 94 -2.01 6.00 7.87
N SER A 95 -3.17 6.00 7.22
CA SER A 95 -3.54 7.04 6.26
C SER A 95 -3.48 8.45 6.87
N ASP A 96 -3.81 8.58 8.16
CA ASP A 96 -3.85 9.84 8.91
C ASP A 96 -2.55 10.15 9.68
N ASP A 97 -1.49 9.35 9.50
CA ASP A 97 -0.17 9.68 10.03
C ASP A 97 0.49 10.77 9.17
N VAL A 98 1.24 11.67 9.83
CA VAL A 98 2.01 12.72 9.17
C VAL A 98 3.34 12.15 8.66
N ILE A 99 3.63 12.37 7.38
CA ILE A 99 4.90 12.01 6.75
C ILE A 99 6.00 12.90 7.34
N GLN A 100 7.05 12.27 7.84
CA GLN A 100 8.11 12.95 8.59
C GLN A 100 9.24 13.49 7.70
N THR A 101 9.47 12.88 6.53
CA THR A 101 10.65 13.12 5.69
C THR A 101 10.32 13.00 4.20
N GLY A 102 11.13 13.67 3.37
CA GLY A 102 11.01 13.62 1.91
C GLY A 102 10.13 14.73 1.32
N PRO A 103 9.76 14.62 0.03
CA PRO A 103 9.07 15.68 -0.71
C PRO A 103 7.66 15.99 -0.18
N HIS A 104 7.01 15.02 0.46
CA HIS A 104 5.68 15.16 1.06
C HIS A 104 5.73 15.29 2.60
N ALA A 105 6.86 15.68 3.18
CA ALA A 105 6.94 15.92 4.62
C ALA A 105 5.93 16.98 5.06
N GLY A 106 5.16 16.70 6.13
CA GLY A 106 4.09 17.57 6.59
C GLY A 106 2.74 17.39 5.86
N GLU A 107 2.59 16.32 5.06
CA GLU A 107 1.32 15.82 4.54
C GLU A 107 0.91 14.51 5.24
N TYR A 108 -0.35 14.10 5.06
CA TYR A 108 -0.83 12.77 5.46
C TYR A 108 -0.41 11.70 4.44
N TYR A 109 -0.07 10.50 4.90
CA TYR A 109 0.18 9.36 4.00
C TYR A 109 -0.99 9.14 3.03
N GLY A 110 -2.22 9.12 3.54
CA GLY A 110 -3.44 8.98 2.76
C GLY A 110 -4.08 10.29 2.30
N GLY A 111 -3.47 11.44 2.56
CA GLY A 111 -3.98 12.73 2.07
C GLY A 111 -4.06 12.72 0.55
N ILE A 112 -5.26 12.85 -0.02
CA ILE A 112 -5.44 12.63 -1.46
C ILE A 112 -5.01 13.85 -2.27
N VAL A 113 -4.43 13.60 -3.44
CA VAL A 113 -4.03 14.62 -4.39
C VAL A 113 -4.76 14.40 -5.71
N ASN A 114 -4.99 15.48 -6.45
CA ASN A 114 -5.50 15.37 -7.81
C ASN A 114 -4.42 14.84 -8.76
N ALA A 115 -4.80 14.63 -10.03
CA ALA A 115 -3.88 14.13 -11.06
C ALA A 115 -2.60 14.99 -11.20
N THR A 116 -2.65 16.29 -10.87
CA THR A 116 -1.49 17.20 -10.93
C THR A 116 -0.66 17.22 -9.63
N GLY A 117 -0.98 16.39 -8.64
CA GLY A 117 -0.30 16.36 -7.35
C GLY A 117 -0.74 17.46 -6.38
N THR A 118 -1.82 18.19 -6.68
CA THR A 118 -2.35 19.22 -5.78
C THR A 118 -3.28 18.58 -4.74
N PRO A 119 -3.15 18.90 -3.44
CA PRO A 119 -4.05 18.40 -2.40
C PRO A 119 -5.53 18.65 -2.73
N VAL A 120 -6.38 17.65 -2.51
CA VAL A 120 -7.84 17.80 -2.58
C VAL A 120 -8.35 18.10 -1.18
N LEU A 121 -8.95 19.28 -1.02
CA LEU A 121 -9.45 19.76 0.27
C LEU A 121 -10.91 19.37 0.48
N ASP A 122 -11.25 19.04 1.72
CA ASP A 122 -12.61 18.95 2.22
C ASP A 122 -13.11 20.37 2.58
N PRO A 123 -14.00 20.97 1.78
CA PRO A 123 -14.50 22.32 2.02
C PRO A 123 -15.30 22.45 3.33
N VAL A 124 -15.72 21.32 3.90
CA VAL A 124 -16.49 21.23 5.14
C VAL A 124 -15.75 20.44 6.21
N ALA A 125 -14.41 20.37 6.14
CA ALA A 125 -13.55 19.66 7.10
C ALA A 125 -13.84 20.02 8.56
N ALA A 126 -14.21 21.28 8.81
CA ALA A 126 -14.58 21.79 10.14
C ALA A 126 -15.77 21.06 10.77
N ASN A 127 -16.66 20.47 9.97
CA ASN A 127 -17.82 19.72 10.44
C ASN A 127 -17.48 18.25 10.73
N ASN A 128 -16.33 17.76 10.26
CA ASN A 128 -15.94 16.38 10.49
C ASN A 128 -15.54 16.19 11.97
N PRO A 129 -16.29 15.38 12.74
CA PRO A 129 -15.97 15.14 14.15
C PRO A 129 -14.66 14.35 14.30
N PHE A 130 -14.21 13.65 13.26
CA PHE A 130 -12.98 12.86 13.24
C PHE A 130 -11.80 13.68 12.71
N TYR A 131 -11.94 14.46 11.63
CA TYR A 131 -10.82 15.25 11.13
C TYR A 131 -10.39 16.36 12.08
N THR A 132 -11.27 17.04 12.82
CA THR A 132 -10.82 18.16 13.67
C THR A 132 -9.90 17.70 14.81
N THR A 133 -10.23 16.60 15.48
CA THR A 133 -9.37 16.02 16.54
C THR A 133 -8.08 15.45 15.97
N VAL A 134 -8.16 14.70 14.87
CA VAL A 134 -6.99 14.13 14.17
C VAL A 134 -6.09 15.24 13.64
N THR A 135 -6.66 16.29 13.04
CA THR A 135 -5.94 17.45 12.50
C THR A 135 -5.27 18.25 13.59
N ASN A 136 -5.95 18.52 14.72
CA ASN A 136 -5.30 19.20 15.84
C ASN A 136 -4.10 18.40 16.36
N LYS A 137 -4.25 17.07 16.44
CA LYS A 137 -3.15 16.17 16.80
C LYS A 137 -2.04 16.17 15.74
N ALA A 138 -2.39 16.17 14.46
CA ALA A 138 -1.46 16.17 13.33
C ALA A 138 -0.69 17.50 13.21
N VAL A 139 -1.35 18.65 13.40
CA VAL A 139 -0.73 19.98 13.47
C VAL A 139 0.23 20.05 14.65
N ALA A 140 -0.16 19.52 15.83
CA ALA A 140 0.76 19.39 16.96
C ALA A 140 1.94 18.45 16.65
N ALA A 141 1.77 17.49 15.72
CA ALA A 141 2.79 16.59 15.21
C ALA A 141 3.50 17.09 13.94
N GLY A 142 3.33 18.37 13.54
CA GLY A 142 4.08 19.00 12.45
C GLY A 142 3.41 19.03 11.08
N LEU A 143 2.12 18.70 10.97
CA LEU A 143 1.36 18.87 9.72
C LEU A 143 1.36 20.34 9.28
N ALA A 144 1.62 20.58 7.99
CA ALA A 144 1.52 21.92 7.43
C ALA A 144 0.06 22.42 7.50
N ILE A 145 -0.14 23.65 7.98
CA ILE A 145 -1.47 24.26 8.11
C ILE A 145 -2.25 24.23 6.78
N ALA A 146 -1.56 24.35 5.64
CA ALA A 146 -2.18 24.30 4.31
C ALA A 146 -2.79 22.93 3.96
N ASN A 147 -2.33 21.84 4.59
CA ASN A 147 -2.79 20.46 4.34
C ASN A 147 -3.80 19.99 5.40
N LYS A 148 -4.18 20.85 6.34
CA LYS A 148 -5.00 20.48 7.50
C LYS A 148 -6.43 20.06 7.14
N ASP A 149 -6.95 20.55 6.03
CA ASP A 149 -8.32 20.28 5.57
C ASP A 149 -8.34 19.30 4.38
N GLN A 150 -7.28 18.53 4.16
CA GLN A 150 -7.22 17.56 3.06
C GLN A 150 -8.18 16.40 3.30
N LEU A 151 -8.84 15.91 2.25
CA LEU A 151 -9.49 14.60 2.30
C LEU A 151 -8.42 13.51 2.48
N VAL A 152 -8.66 12.57 3.38
CA VAL A 152 -7.74 11.45 3.66
C VAL A 152 -8.42 10.15 3.24
N ALA A 153 -7.73 9.34 2.46
CA ALA A 153 -8.17 8.01 2.07
C ALA A 153 -8.43 7.13 3.29
N ASP A 154 -9.59 6.47 3.33
CA ASP A 154 -10.06 5.65 4.45
C ASP A 154 -9.09 4.50 4.75
N THR A 155 -8.57 3.89 3.70
CA THR A 155 -7.68 2.75 3.80
C THR A 155 -6.71 2.69 2.64
N PRO A 156 -5.48 2.25 2.91
CA PRO A 156 -4.72 1.57 1.88
C PRO A 156 -5.34 0.22 1.54
N ASP A 157 -5.17 -0.21 0.29
CA ASP A 157 -5.64 -1.51 -0.20
C ASP A 157 -4.45 -2.34 -0.74
N GLY A 158 -4.47 -2.70 -2.03
CA GLY A 158 -3.45 -3.48 -2.70
C GLY A 158 -2.06 -2.90 -2.52
N SER A 159 -1.13 -3.75 -2.11
CA SER A 159 0.25 -3.35 -1.91
C SER A 159 1.24 -4.44 -2.32
N ALA A 160 2.46 -4.03 -2.66
CA ALA A 160 3.55 -4.96 -2.88
C ALA A 160 4.91 -4.35 -2.57
N LEU A 161 5.83 -5.20 -2.13
CA LEU A 161 7.22 -4.84 -1.94
C LEU A 161 8.07 -5.25 -3.16
N ILE A 162 8.74 -4.25 -3.73
CA ILE A 162 9.57 -4.35 -4.92
C ILE A 162 11.03 -4.06 -4.51
N GLN A 163 11.93 -4.94 -4.93
CA GLN A 163 13.36 -4.69 -4.83
C GLN A 163 13.77 -3.86 -6.05
N ILE A 164 14.42 -2.72 -5.86
CA ILE A 164 14.84 -1.88 -6.97
C ILE A 164 16.30 -2.16 -7.29
N ALA A 165 16.60 -2.47 -8.56
CA ALA A 165 17.97 -2.71 -9.01
C ALA A 165 18.82 -1.45 -8.78
N GLY A 166 19.97 -1.60 -8.12
CA GLY A 166 20.84 -0.48 -7.79
C GLY A 166 20.37 0.39 -6.62
N ALA A 167 19.30 0.00 -5.90
CA ALA A 167 18.92 0.68 -4.67
C ALA A 167 20.05 0.64 -3.63
N PRO A 168 20.17 1.67 -2.77
CA PRO A 168 21.16 1.71 -1.72
C PRO A 168 21.09 0.45 -0.83
N SER A 169 22.24 -0.14 -0.58
CA SER A 169 22.38 -1.23 0.38
C SER A 169 23.75 -1.16 1.06
N SER A 170 23.84 -1.78 2.23
CA SER A 170 25.05 -1.93 3.02
C SER A 170 25.18 -3.37 3.50
N ALA A 171 26.19 -3.66 4.32
CA ALA A 171 26.32 -4.96 4.97
C ALA A 171 25.14 -5.29 5.91
N THR A 172 24.41 -4.28 6.39
CA THR A 172 23.36 -4.44 7.41
C THR A 172 21.98 -3.95 6.97
N THR A 173 21.87 -3.26 5.83
CA THR A 173 20.59 -2.71 5.35
C THR A 173 20.41 -2.81 3.84
N ALA A 174 19.16 -2.88 3.38
CA ALA A 174 18.81 -2.77 1.97
C ALA A 174 17.55 -1.93 1.78
N ASP A 175 17.57 -1.01 0.82
CA ASP A 175 16.41 -0.21 0.47
C ASP A 175 15.45 -0.98 -0.44
N LEU A 176 14.15 -0.86 -0.17
CA LEU A 176 13.05 -1.50 -0.90
C LEU A 176 11.99 -0.45 -1.23
N SER A 177 11.26 -0.64 -2.32
CA SER A 177 10.06 0.14 -2.63
C SER A 177 8.84 -0.62 -2.17
N TYR A 178 7.96 0.02 -1.40
CA TYR A 178 6.67 -0.50 -0.99
C TYR A 178 5.58 0.36 -1.61
N LEU A 179 4.95 -0.19 -2.64
CA LEU A 179 3.88 0.45 -3.38
C LEU A 179 2.56 0.07 -2.75
N THR A 180 1.72 1.07 -2.52
CA THR A 180 0.39 0.85 -1.96
C THR A 180 -0.66 1.73 -2.63
N HIS A 181 -1.76 1.12 -3.03
CA HIS A 181 -2.98 1.81 -3.37
C HIS A 181 -3.60 2.55 -2.17
N PHE A 182 -4.13 3.74 -2.43
CA PHE A 182 -5.11 4.40 -1.58
C PHE A 182 -6.42 4.44 -2.34
N GLU A 183 -7.42 3.71 -1.88
CA GLU A 183 -8.52 3.28 -2.76
C GLU A 183 -9.66 4.28 -2.87
N TYR A 184 -10.17 4.80 -1.75
CA TYR A 184 -11.28 5.75 -1.77
C TYR A 184 -11.33 6.63 -0.52
N VAL A 185 -12.22 7.62 -0.57
CA VAL A 185 -12.70 8.38 0.59
C VAL A 185 -14.19 8.15 0.72
N THR A 186 -14.67 7.72 1.88
CA THR A 186 -16.11 7.44 2.03
C THR A 186 -16.92 8.73 2.14
N TRP A 187 -16.46 9.69 2.95
CA TRP A 187 -17.24 10.85 3.36
C TRP A 187 -16.43 12.14 3.47
N ASP A 188 -17.08 13.27 3.19
CA ASP A 188 -16.63 14.58 3.64
C ASP A 188 -17.05 14.88 5.09
N GLY A 189 -16.71 16.06 5.59
CA GLY A 189 -17.04 16.48 6.95
C GLY A 189 -18.53 16.58 7.28
N ASN A 190 -19.42 16.59 6.28
CA ASN A 190 -20.87 16.52 6.48
C ASN A 190 -21.45 15.11 6.29
N ARG A 191 -20.59 14.09 6.15
CA ARG A 191 -21.00 12.72 5.81
C ARG A 191 -21.66 12.59 4.45
N ALA A 192 -21.48 13.56 3.55
CA ALA A 192 -21.88 13.37 2.17
C ALA A 192 -20.86 12.44 1.49
N SER A 193 -21.38 11.53 0.66
CA SER A 193 -20.55 10.50 0.00
C SER A 193 -19.49 11.14 -0.88
N GLN A 194 -18.24 10.67 -0.74
CA GLN A 194 -17.07 11.01 -1.56
C GLN A 194 -16.54 9.82 -2.36
N TYR A 195 -17.20 8.66 -2.24
CA TYR A 195 -16.81 7.43 -2.91
C TYR A 195 -16.91 7.61 -4.44
N GLY A 196 -15.83 7.28 -5.16
CA GLY A 196 -15.74 7.42 -6.62
C GLY A 196 -15.74 8.85 -7.15
N LYS A 197 -15.61 9.88 -6.29
CA LYS A 197 -15.65 11.29 -6.70
C LYS A 197 -14.29 11.96 -6.82
N ASN A 198 -13.25 11.30 -6.31
CA ASN A 198 -11.92 11.88 -6.23
C ASN A 198 -10.91 10.99 -6.97
N PRO A 199 -9.95 11.60 -7.68
CA PRO A 199 -8.78 10.87 -8.14
C PRO A 199 -8.00 10.37 -6.92
N MET A 200 -7.39 9.21 -7.10
CA MET A 200 -6.64 8.49 -6.11
C MET A 200 -5.18 8.34 -6.59
N PHE A 201 -4.34 7.70 -5.78
CA PHE A 201 -2.92 7.58 -6.07
C PHE A 201 -2.34 6.30 -5.49
N ILE A 202 -1.14 5.95 -5.98
CA ILE A 202 -0.32 4.90 -5.39
C ILE A 202 0.76 5.58 -4.54
N GLY A 203 0.82 5.28 -3.26
CA GLY A 203 1.93 5.67 -2.40
C GLY A 203 3.15 4.81 -2.68
N ASN A 204 4.31 5.42 -2.86
CA ASN A 204 5.60 4.74 -2.95
C ASN A 204 6.43 5.07 -1.70
N SER A 205 6.46 4.14 -0.74
CA SER A 205 7.37 4.22 0.40
C SER A 205 8.73 3.65 0.02
N ILE A 206 9.81 4.38 0.27
CA ILE A 206 11.14 3.78 0.32
C ILE A 206 11.37 3.29 1.75
N LEU A 207 11.59 1.99 1.90
CA LEU A 207 11.81 1.31 3.17
C LEU A 207 13.28 0.92 3.30
N SER A 208 13.89 1.12 4.47
CA SER A 208 15.13 0.45 4.86
C SER A 208 14.78 -0.87 5.54
N GLN A 209 15.20 -1.99 4.96
CA GLN A 209 15.19 -3.27 5.65
C GLN A 209 16.48 -3.44 6.45
N ASP A 210 16.38 -3.82 7.71
CA ASP A 210 17.49 -4.31 8.50
C ASP A 210 17.74 -5.79 8.15
N LEU A 211 18.91 -6.12 7.62
CA LEU A 211 19.27 -7.47 7.17
C LEU A 211 19.61 -8.42 8.32
N THR A 212 19.66 -7.93 9.56
CA THR A 212 19.86 -8.75 10.76
C THR A 212 18.54 -9.04 11.46
N THR A 213 17.48 -8.26 11.25
CA THR A 213 16.23 -8.45 11.99
C THR A 213 15.04 -8.65 11.08
N GLY A 214 15.12 -8.21 9.82
CA GLY A 214 14.02 -8.17 8.86
C GLY A 214 13.13 -6.94 9.00
N LEU A 215 13.35 -6.11 10.02
CA LEU A 215 12.52 -4.94 10.31
C LEU A 215 12.61 -3.90 9.20
N LEU A 216 11.48 -3.27 8.92
CA LEU A 216 11.33 -2.26 7.89
C LEU A 216 11.06 -0.90 8.54
N THR A 217 11.78 0.13 8.08
CA THR A 217 11.56 1.52 8.49
C THR A 217 11.37 2.41 7.27
N ILE A 218 10.46 3.38 7.34
CA ILE A 218 10.20 4.29 6.22
C ILE A 218 11.29 5.36 6.18
N LYS A 219 11.90 5.55 5.01
CA LYS A 219 12.88 6.61 4.74
C LYS A 219 12.23 7.82 4.06
N SER A 220 11.31 7.56 3.14
CA SER A 220 10.59 8.58 2.38
C SER A 220 9.29 8.01 1.83
N PHE A 221 8.40 8.93 1.43
CA PHE A 221 7.14 8.62 0.79
C PHE A 221 6.91 9.56 -0.39
N ASP A 222 6.38 9.00 -1.47
CA ASP A 222 6.00 9.72 -2.69
C ASP A 222 4.58 9.34 -3.14
N LYS A 223 3.90 10.24 -3.84
CA LYS A 223 2.53 10.03 -4.34
C LYS A 223 2.56 9.91 -5.88
N VAL A 224 2.32 8.71 -6.38
CA VAL A 224 2.26 8.43 -7.83
C VAL A 224 0.83 8.69 -8.34
N THR A 225 0.65 9.77 -9.09
CA THR A 225 -0.67 10.32 -9.45
C THR A 225 -1.20 9.93 -10.82
N PHE A 226 -0.40 9.28 -11.67
CA PHE A 226 -0.79 8.94 -13.06
C PHE A 226 -1.25 10.17 -13.86
N SER A 227 -0.54 11.29 -13.69
CA SER A 227 -0.90 12.58 -14.28
C SER A 227 -1.02 12.53 -15.81
N ALA A 228 -0.16 11.75 -16.48
CA ALA A 228 -0.18 11.57 -17.93
C ALA A 228 -1.44 10.81 -18.40
N GLU A 229 -1.99 9.95 -17.55
CA GLU A 229 -3.20 9.15 -17.78
C GLU A 229 -4.47 9.81 -17.23
N LYS A 230 -4.36 11.07 -16.77
CA LYS A 230 -5.45 11.88 -16.18
C LYS A 230 -5.92 11.39 -14.80
N GLY A 231 -5.07 10.67 -14.07
CA GLY A 231 -5.35 10.18 -12.73
C GLY A 231 -5.60 8.67 -12.65
N LEU A 232 -5.76 8.20 -11.43
CA LEU A 232 -6.07 6.83 -11.06
C LEU A 232 -7.37 6.82 -10.25
N TRP A 233 -8.24 5.82 -10.44
CA TRP A 233 -9.57 5.74 -9.84
C TRP A 233 -9.78 4.42 -9.14
N ILE A 234 -10.15 4.47 -7.86
CA ILE A 234 -10.48 3.29 -7.03
C ILE A 234 -9.46 2.15 -7.22
N PRO A 235 -8.17 2.40 -6.94
CA PRO A 235 -7.16 1.36 -7.03
C PRO A 235 -7.34 0.37 -5.87
N CYS A 236 -7.74 -0.86 -6.21
CA CYS A 236 -8.16 -1.88 -5.25
C CYS A 236 -7.03 -2.88 -5.04
N ALA A 237 -7.11 -4.07 -5.64
CA ALA A 237 -6.12 -5.12 -5.48
C ALA A 237 -4.78 -4.81 -6.17
N ALA A 238 -3.70 -5.38 -5.62
CA ALA A 238 -2.40 -5.37 -6.25
C ALA A 238 -1.62 -6.67 -6.01
N SER A 239 -0.63 -6.91 -6.86
CA SER A 239 0.30 -8.02 -6.76
C SER A 239 1.66 -7.67 -7.35
N LYS A 240 2.64 -8.52 -7.07
CA LYS A 240 3.96 -8.48 -7.68
C LYS A 240 4.11 -9.57 -8.72
N SER A 241 4.49 -9.21 -9.94
CA SER A 241 4.78 -10.18 -11.00
C SER A 241 6.07 -10.97 -10.72
N PRO A 242 6.26 -12.16 -11.32
CA PRO A 242 7.52 -12.90 -11.24
C PRO A 242 8.74 -12.15 -11.79
N TRP A 243 8.53 -11.16 -12.66
CA TRP A 243 9.58 -10.27 -13.19
C TRP A 243 9.69 -8.93 -12.42
N ASN A 244 9.24 -8.91 -11.16
CA ASN A 244 9.45 -7.82 -10.21
C ASN A 244 8.79 -6.48 -10.62
N THR A 245 7.56 -6.56 -11.16
CA THR A 245 6.71 -5.40 -11.46
C THR A 245 5.51 -5.36 -10.53
N PHE A 246 5.10 -4.15 -10.11
CA PHE A 246 3.84 -3.93 -9.42
C PHE A 246 2.68 -3.94 -10.42
N ILE A 247 1.66 -4.76 -10.15
CA ILE A 247 0.45 -4.84 -10.94
C ILE A 247 -0.70 -4.45 -10.01
N GLY A 248 -1.40 -3.35 -10.34
CA GLY A 248 -2.61 -2.91 -9.65
C GLY A 248 -3.84 -2.98 -10.55
N SER A 249 -5.03 -2.96 -9.94
CA SER A 249 -6.32 -2.86 -10.65
C SER A 249 -7.12 -1.64 -10.20
N GLU A 250 -7.83 -1.00 -11.14
CA GLU A 250 -8.94 -0.08 -10.86
C GLU A 250 -10.24 -0.91 -10.78
N GLU A 251 -11.03 -0.77 -9.72
CA GLU A 251 -12.27 -1.57 -9.52
C GLU A 251 -13.49 -0.92 -10.17
N TYR A 252 -13.68 0.39 -9.97
CA TYR A 252 -14.82 1.15 -10.47
C TYR A 252 -14.37 2.48 -11.09
N GLU A 253 -13.81 2.45 -12.29
CA GLU A 253 -13.48 3.69 -13.02
C GLU A 253 -14.74 4.54 -13.23
N ALA A 254 -14.62 5.87 -13.06
CA ALA A 254 -15.76 6.79 -13.08
C ALA A 254 -16.61 6.69 -14.36
N ASP A 255 -15.96 6.45 -15.51
CA ASP A 255 -16.64 6.29 -16.79
C ASP A 255 -17.45 4.99 -16.86
N GLN A 256 -16.89 3.89 -16.34
CA GLN A 256 -17.57 2.59 -16.28
C GLN A 256 -18.76 2.65 -15.32
N TYR A 257 -18.61 3.29 -14.16
CA TYR A 257 -19.71 3.49 -13.21
C TYR A 257 -20.87 4.27 -13.85
N ASN A 258 -20.58 5.38 -14.53
CA ASN A 258 -21.61 6.17 -15.22
C ASN A 258 -22.29 5.36 -16.33
N PHE A 259 -21.52 4.55 -17.07
CA PHE A 259 -22.06 3.65 -18.09
C PHE A 259 -22.94 2.54 -17.49
N ASP A 260 -22.56 1.94 -16.38
CA ASP A 260 -23.31 0.89 -15.71
C ASP A 260 -24.63 1.45 -15.13
N MET A 261 -24.57 2.61 -14.48
CA MET A 261 -25.76 3.30 -13.96
C MET A 261 -26.74 3.70 -15.07
N HIS A 262 -26.22 4.12 -16.22
CA HIS A 262 -27.03 4.34 -17.42
C HIS A 262 -27.62 3.04 -17.97
N SER A 263 -26.84 1.97 -18.03
CA SER A 263 -27.31 0.67 -18.53
C SER A 263 -28.43 0.08 -17.68
N ILE A 264 -28.42 0.37 -16.38
CA ILE A 264 -29.47 -0.04 -15.43
C ILE A 264 -30.72 0.84 -15.56
N ASP A 265 -30.57 2.16 -15.60
CA ASP A 265 -31.69 3.11 -15.78
C ASP A 265 -31.31 4.28 -16.69
N PRO A 266 -31.56 4.16 -18.00
CA PRO A 266 -31.16 5.18 -18.99
C PRO A 266 -31.88 6.52 -18.82
N VAL A 267 -33.04 6.51 -18.17
CA VAL A 267 -33.90 7.69 -18.03
C VAL A 267 -33.49 8.50 -16.80
N ALA A 268 -33.19 7.82 -15.69
CA ALA A 268 -32.70 8.47 -14.47
C ALA A 268 -31.23 8.89 -14.58
N ASN A 269 -30.42 8.13 -15.32
CA ASN A 269 -28.98 8.37 -15.49
C ASN A 269 -28.63 8.58 -16.98
N PRO A 270 -29.01 9.72 -17.57
CA PRO A 270 -28.62 10.01 -18.95
C PRO A 270 -27.10 10.17 -19.01
N LEU A 271 -26.44 9.43 -19.91
CA LEU A 271 -25.06 9.69 -20.25
C LEU A 271 -24.96 11.08 -20.87
N ASP A 272 -24.14 11.95 -20.28
CA ASP A 272 -23.86 13.26 -20.86
C ASP A 272 -22.91 13.11 -22.06
N PHE A 273 -23.51 13.02 -23.25
CA PHE A 273 -22.80 12.94 -24.53
C PHE A 273 -22.34 14.31 -25.05
N SER A 274 -22.61 15.42 -24.35
CA SER A 274 -22.18 16.75 -24.80
C SER A 274 -20.67 16.94 -24.74
N ASN A 275 -19.99 16.14 -23.91
CA ASN A 275 -18.54 15.94 -23.96
C ASN A 275 -18.25 14.58 -24.60
N GLY A 276 -18.13 14.53 -25.93
CA GLY A 276 -17.79 13.33 -26.73
C GLY A 276 -16.42 12.69 -26.43
N ASN A 277 -15.87 12.93 -25.24
CA ASN A 277 -14.54 12.58 -24.79
C ASN A 277 -14.48 11.17 -24.20
N LEU A 278 -15.53 10.62 -23.58
CA LEU A 278 -15.44 9.33 -22.88
C LEU A 278 -15.42 8.14 -23.84
N TYR A 279 -16.35 8.12 -24.81
CA TYR A 279 -16.37 7.09 -25.85
C TYR A 279 -15.15 7.19 -26.77
N GLN A 280 -14.70 8.41 -27.13
CA GLN A 280 -13.45 8.58 -27.86
C GLN A 280 -12.21 8.25 -27.02
N ALA A 281 -12.16 8.61 -25.73
CA ALA A 281 -11.01 8.32 -24.87
C ALA A 281 -10.86 6.84 -24.63
N PHE A 282 -11.95 6.09 -24.41
CA PHE A 282 -11.90 4.64 -24.33
C PHE A 282 -11.39 4.01 -25.64
N ARG A 283 -11.94 4.45 -26.79
CA ARG A 283 -11.48 3.99 -28.11
C ARG A 283 -10.03 4.37 -28.42
N ASN A 284 -9.58 5.55 -27.99
CA ASN A 284 -8.22 6.05 -28.23
C ASN A 284 -7.19 5.42 -27.26
N LYS A 285 -7.57 5.16 -26.00
CA LYS A 285 -6.73 4.49 -24.97
C LYS A 285 -6.55 3.01 -25.29
N PHE A 286 -7.60 2.34 -25.78
CA PHE A 286 -7.59 0.88 -25.98
C PHE A 286 -7.68 0.42 -27.45
N GLY A 287 -7.68 1.36 -28.41
CA GLY A 287 -7.74 1.04 -29.84
C GLY A 287 -9.03 0.34 -30.29
N ALA A 288 -10.09 0.37 -29.48
CA ALA A 288 -11.32 -0.37 -29.75
C ALA A 288 -12.06 0.25 -30.95
N THR A 289 -12.31 -0.55 -32.00
CA THR A 289 -13.00 -0.10 -33.23
C THR A 289 -14.49 -0.42 -33.26
N THR A 290 -14.99 -1.28 -32.35
CA THR A 290 -16.40 -1.64 -32.20
C THR A 290 -16.71 -2.08 -30.76
N ALA A 291 -17.89 -1.73 -30.23
CA ALA A 291 -18.41 -2.27 -28.98
C ALA A 291 -18.73 -3.77 -29.15
N ARG A 292 -18.34 -4.61 -28.19
CA ARG A 292 -18.82 -5.98 -28.05
C ARG A 292 -19.75 -6.06 -26.85
#